data_AF-A0A534HUQ0-F1
#
_entry.id   AF-A0A534HUQ0-F1
#
_cell.length_a   1.000
_cell.length_b   1.000
_cell.length_c   1.000
_cell.angle_alpha   90.00
_cell.angle_beta   90.00
_cell.angle_gamma   90.00
#
_symmetry.space_group_name_H-M   'P 1'
#
loop_
_entity.id
_entity.type
_entity.pdbx_description
1 polymer ?
#
loop_
_entity_poly.entity_id
_entity_poly.type
_entity_poly.pdbx_seq_one_letter_code
_entity_poly.pdbx_strand_id
1 'polypeptide(L)'
;MYLSFFGLNEKPFAITPDPRYLYLSERHAEALAHLMYGINEAGGFVQLTGEVGTGKTTIVRSLLAQAPKNAEIALILNPRMTPPEFLLTICEELGIGVPDQAAGSLKDLVDILGGYLLRAHGAGKRVVLVVDEAQNLSPEVLEQVRLLTNLETTTQKLLQIILIGQPELRELLARNELRQLAQRITGRYHLNPLSRGETAAYVRHRLRVAGATADILSPHALNEVFRLSHGVPRVINIVCDRSLLGAYSLDRHRVTAALVRSAAAEVFGRRIAPHWLPWALGGTLAAALAAATFALWSLAPWGAGARGAHLARADTVVPAAAASAVGTATSAPAAPREPHLGELLTRYAADTDTDSAFDRLLSLWGAHYERNTTDPCSQALRQGLECVTERGSFGQLRQYNRPAILLLNDAAGASHEVVLTALDDEQGRIELGGPRTVRLGELSRYWLGDFIMLWRPASSPVKALSAGMRGAEVRWLRRSLQRLHGVGADAPASEVFDAELSGWVRDFQRQHQLAVDGIAGVRTQIALASALGGSDTPLLSAAAETHPGG
;
A
#
# COMPACT_ATOMS: atom_id res chain seq x y z
N MET A 1 32.73 1.78 -4.89
CA MET A 1 33.14 0.49 -5.49
C MET A 1 32.54 0.28 -6.87
N TYR A 2 31.20 0.22 -7.05
CA TYR A 2 30.65 0.04 -8.41
C TYR A 2 30.87 1.24 -9.35
N LEU A 3 31.05 2.45 -8.81
CA LEU A 3 31.24 3.68 -9.61
C LEU A 3 32.43 3.55 -10.57
N SER A 4 33.62 3.23 -10.05
CA SER A 4 34.82 3.03 -10.87
C SER A 4 34.66 1.87 -11.84
N PHE A 5 33.98 0.79 -11.45
CA PHE A 5 33.72 -0.37 -12.31
C PHE A 5 32.87 -0.04 -13.55
N PHE A 6 31.92 0.88 -13.41
CA PHE A 6 31.08 1.36 -14.52
C PHE A 6 31.58 2.67 -15.14
N GLY A 7 32.73 3.20 -14.72
CA GLY A 7 33.27 4.47 -15.20
C GLY A 7 32.41 5.69 -14.83
N LEU A 8 31.73 5.64 -13.69
CA LEU A 8 30.87 6.71 -13.17
C LEU A 8 31.64 7.58 -12.18
N ASN A 9 31.40 8.89 -12.23
CA ASN A 9 32.01 9.87 -11.34
C ASN A 9 31.28 9.95 -9.98
N GLU A 10 29.98 9.69 -9.99
CA GLU A 10 29.11 9.81 -8.82
C GLU A 10 27.89 8.86 -8.95
N LYS A 11 27.11 8.71 -7.87
CA LYS A 11 25.98 7.77 -7.84
C LYS A 11 24.84 8.27 -8.74
N PRO A 12 24.52 7.58 -9.84
CA PRO A 12 23.52 8.06 -10.81
C PRO A 12 22.11 8.10 -10.25
N PHE A 13 21.77 7.22 -9.31
CA PHE A 13 20.41 7.03 -8.80
C PHE A 13 20.24 7.45 -7.33
N ALA A 14 21.11 8.33 -6.82
CA ALA A 14 20.92 8.92 -5.51
C ALA A 14 19.55 9.63 -5.42
N ILE A 15 18.88 9.50 -4.27
CA ILE A 15 17.57 10.15 -4.02
C ILE A 15 17.75 11.64 -3.67
N THR A 16 19.00 12.09 -3.52
CA THR A 16 19.33 13.49 -3.24
C THR A 16 18.88 14.41 -4.37
N PRO A 17 18.26 15.57 -4.05
CA PRO A 17 17.74 16.49 -5.03
C PRO A 17 18.85 17.36 -5.63
N ASP A 18 19.64 16.80 -6.55
CA ASP A 18 20.59 17.54 -7.37
C ASP A 18 19.91 18.01 -8.68
N PRO A 19 19.87 19.33 -8.96
CA PRO A 19 19.25 19.86 -10.18
C PRO A 19 19.81 19.30 -11.48
N ARG A 20 21.08 18.84 -11.53
CA ARG A 20 21.69 18.27 -12.74
C ARG A 20 21.02 16.96 -13.17
N TYR A 21 20.45 16.23 -12.23
CA TYR A 21 19.76 14.95 -12.45
C TYR A 21 18.27 15.12 -12.78
N LEU A 22 17.81 16.36 -12.89
CA LEU A 22 16.45 16.70 -13.26
C LEU A 22 16.20 16.31 -14.72
N TYR A 23 15.49 15.22 -14.91
CA TYR A 23 14.88 14.87 -16.19
C TYR A 23 13.46 15.44 -16.24
N LEU A 24 13.27 16.53 -16.96
CA LEU A 24 11.93 17.06 -17.28
C LEU A 24 11.34 16.23 -18.42
N SER A 25 10.58 15.20 -18.07
CA SER A 25 9.75 14.51 -19.05
C SER A 25 8.67 15.47 -19.60
N GLU A 26 8.05 15.15 -20.74
CA GLU A 26 6.98 15.99 -21.32
C GLU A 26 5.89 16.30 -20.29
N ARG A 27 5.50 15.30 -19.49
CA ARG A 27 4.53 15.45 -18.40
C ARG A 27 5.00 16.37 -17.27
N HIS A 28 6.29 16.33 -16.93
CA HIS A 28 6.85 17.25 -15.94
C HIS A 28 6.93 18.67 -16.47
N ALA A 29 7.24 18.84 -17.75
CA ALA A 29 7.26 20.13 -18.42
C ALA A 29 5.85 20.74 -18.52
N GLU A 30 4.84 19.93 -18.87
CA GLU A 30 3.43 20.33 -18.85
C GLU A 30 2.97 20.73 -17.44
N ALA A 31 3.28 19.91 -16.43
CA ALA A 31 2.95 20.22 -15.04
C ALA A 31 3.57 21.55 -14.60
N LEU A 32 4.86 21.76 -14.91
CA LEU A 32 5.56 23.00 -14.60
C LEU A 32 4.95 24.20 -15.35
N ALA A 33 4.63 24.05 -16.64
CA ALA A 33 3.97 25.08 -17.43
C ALA A 33 2.60 25.45 -16.83
N HIS A 34 1.82 24.47 -16.38
CA HIS A 34 0.56 24.70 -15.68
C HIS A 34 0.74 25.48 -14.38
N LEU A 35 1.77 25.16 -13.58
CA LEU A 35 2.07 25.91 -12.36
C LEU A 35 2.53 27.34 -12.66
N MET A 36 3.42 27.51 -13.64
CA MET A 36 3.92 28.82 -14.06
C MET A 36 2.82 29.71 -14.63
N TYR A 37 1.88 29.13 -15.39
CA TYR A 37 0.68 29.81 -15.86
C TYR A 37 -0.16 30.28 -14.67
N GLY A 38 -0.37 29.41 -13.67
CA GLY A 38 -1.09 29.77 -12.45
C GLY A 38 -0.42 30.84 -11.58
N ILE A 39 0.90 31.03 -11.67
CA ILE A 39 1.61 32.17 -11.05
C ILE A 39 1.36 33.46 -11.84
N ASN A 40 1.20 33.36 -13.16
CA ASN A 40 1.06 34.48 -14.09
C ASN A 40 -0.36 35.01 -14.23
N GLU A 41 -1.37 34.16 -14.07
CA GLU A 41 -2.76 34.62 -14.05
C GLU A 41 -3.18 35.08 -12.66
N ALA A 42 -4.02 36.12 -12.64
CA ALA A 42 -4.52 36.74 -11.41
C ALA A 42 -5.59 35.86 -10.77
N GLY A 43 -5.14 34.92 -9.94
CA GLY A 43 -5.92 34.44 -8.81
C GLY A 43 -6.53 33.05 -8.96
N GLY A 44 -6.39 32.26 -7.89
CA GLY A 44 -7.07 30.99 -7.72
C GLY A 44 -6.21 29.96 -7.00
N PHE A 45 -6.74 28.76 -6.87
CA PHE A 45 -5.96 27.62 -6.42
C PHE A 45 -5.46 26.84 -7.62
N VAL A 46 -4.19 26.45 -7.60
CA VAL A 46 -3.66 25.43 -8.51
C VAL A 46 -3.43 24.18 -7.70
N GLN A 47 -3.93 23.06 -8.20
CA GLN A 47 -3.76 21.76 -7.60
C GLN A 47 -2.83 20.91 -8.47
N LEU A 48 -1.73 20.44 -7.89
CA LEU A 48 -0.88 19.40 -8.46
C LEU A 48 -0.99 18.14 -7.60
N THR A 49 -1.47 17.05 -8.20
CA THR A 49 -1.47 15.74 -7.52
C THR A 49 -0.60 14.74 -8.25
N GLY A 50 -0.19 13.68 -7.59
CA GLY A 50 0.52 12.57 -8.21
C GLY A 50 0.91 11.53 -7.17
N GLU A 51 1.15 10.30 -7.61
CA GLU A 51 1.55 9.19 -6.73
C GLU A 51 2.85 9.51 -5.97
N VAL A 52 3.11 8.76 -4.90
CA VAL A 52 4.36 8.89 -4.14
C VAL A 52 5.55 8.61 -5.05
N GLY A 53 6.54 9.52 -5.04
CA GLY A 53 7.77 9.35 -5.80
C GLY A 53 7.67 9.65 -7.31
N THR A 54 6.58 10.26 -7.78
CA THR A 54 6.39 10.71 -9.18
C THR A 54 7.22 11.93 -9.58
N GLY A 55 7.77 12.68 -8.63
CA GLY A 55 8.58 13.87 -8.92
C GLY A 55 7.93 15.21 -8.55
N LYS A 56 6.87 15.23 -7.73
CA LYS A 56 6.21 16.46 -7.25
C LYS A 56 7.20 17.48 -6.66
N THR A 57 7.99 17.08 -5.67
CA THR A 57 9.03 17.94 -5.06
C THR A 57 10.08 18.42 -6.07
N THR A 58 10.36 17.60 -7.08
CA THR A 58 11.28 17.94 -8.17
C THR A 58 10.69 19.06 -9.06
N ILE A 59 9.39 19.03 -9.32
CA ILE A 59 8.67 20.11 -10.01
C ILE A 59 8.66 21.38 -9.15
N VAL A 60 8.42 21.28 -7.84
CA VAL A 60 8.48 22.44 -6.92
C VAL A 60 9.84 23.11 -6.97
N ARG A 61 10.93 22.34 -6.91
CA ARG A 61 12.28 22.91 -7.02
C ARG A 61 12.51 23.58 -8.38
N SER A 62 11.99 22.99 -9.45
CA SER A 62 12.06 23.59 -10.79
C SER A 62 11.26 24.88 -10.88
N LEU A 63 10.09 24.92 -10.24
CA LEU A 63 9.25 26.11 -10.12
C LEU A 63 9.98 27.23 -9.39
N LEU A 64 10.59 26.94 -8.23
CA LEU A 64 11.36 27.92 -7.46
C LEU A 64 12.56 28.46 -8.25
N ALA A 65 13.25 27.59 -9.01
CA ALA A 65 14.41 27.99 -9.81
C ALA A 65 14.02 28.84 -11.04
N GLN A 66 12.81 28.66 -11.58
CA GLN A 66 12.31 29.37 -12.77
C GLN A 66 11.30 30.47 -12.43
N ALA A 67 11.02 30.68 -11.14
CA ALA A 67 10.06 31.65 -10.68
C ALA A 67 10.43 33.07 -11.16
N PRO A 68 9.45 33.89 -11.56
CA PRO A 68 9.70 35.28 -11.93
C PRO A 68 10.39 36.03 -10.78
N LYS A 69 11.31 36.96 -11.09
CA LYS A 69 11.99 37.78 -10.06
C LYS A 69 11.04 38.62 -9.21
N ASN A 70 9.83 38.88 -9.70
CA ASN A 70 8.80 39.60 -8.97
C ASN A 70 7.84 38.67 -8.18
N ALA A 71 8.11 37.37 -8.12
CA ALA A 71 7.36 36.43 -7.30
C ALA A 71 8.06 36.22 -5.95
N GLU A 72 7.34 36.40 -4.86
CA GLU A 72 7.74 36.03 -3.51
C GLU A 72 7.02 34.73 -3.14
N ILE A 73 7.78 33.70 -2.79
CA ILE A 73 7.25 32.35 -2.62
C ILE A 73 7.42 31.93 -1.16
N ALA A 74 6.31 31.62 -0.50
CA ALA A 74 6.30 30.93 0.79
C ALA A 74 6.12 29.42 0.55
N LEU A 75 7.01 28.59 1.10
CA LEU A 75 6.97 27.14 0.89
C LEU A 75 6.71 26.40 2.21
N ILE A 76 5.57 25.71 2.29
CA ILE A 76 5.22 24.86 3.42
C ILE A 76 5.42 23.40 3.02
N LEU A 77 6.37 22.70 3.65
CA LEU A 77 6.67 21.29 3.36
C LEU A 77 5.95 20.30 4.28
N ASN A 78 5.57 20.73 5.49
CA ASN A 78 4.94 19.87 6.49
C ASN A 78 3.71 20.57 7.11
N PRO A 79 2.52 20.40 6.52
CA PRO A 79 1.34 21.16 6.91
C PRO A 79 0.55 20.58 8.10
N ARG A 80 1.17 19.76 8.97
CA ARG A 80 0.51 19.17 10.15
C ARG A 80 0.50 20.15 11.33
N MET A 81 -0.31 21.20 11.21
CA MET A 81 -0.33 22.30 12.16
C MET A 81 -1.72 22.88 12.34
N THR A 82 -1.89 23.64 13.41
CA THR A 82 -3.14 24.36 13.71
C THR A 82 -3.29 25.60 12.81
N PRO A 83 -4.49 26.18 12.70
CA PRO A 83 -4.71 27.39 11.90
C PRO A 83 -3.80 28.59 12.23
N PRO A 84 -3.55 28.94 13.51
CA PRO A 84 -2.63 30.04 13.84
C PRO A 84 -1.18 29.71 13.47
N GLU A 85 -0.71 28.49 13.75
CA GLU A 85 0.63 28.05 13.37
C GLU A 85 0.82 28.13 11.84
N PHE A 86 -0.19 27.72 11.07
CA PHE A 86 -0.14 27.79 9.61
C PHE A 86 0.08 29.22 9.09
N LEU A 87 -0.67 30.20 9.62
CA LEU A 87 -0.50 31.61 9.24
C LEU A 87 0.84 32.18 9.72
N LEU A 88 1.29 31.79 10.91
CA LEU A 88 2.58 32.21 11.44
C LEU A 88 3.72 31.71 10.54
N THR A 89 3.69 30.44 10.13
CA THR A 89 4.68 29.88 9.20
C THR A 89 4.65 30.57 7.83
N ILE A 90 3.48 30.97 7.31
CA ILE A 90 3.42 31.80 6.10
C ILE A 90 4.15 33.13 6.33
N CYS A 91 3.91 33.78 7.47
CA CYS A 91 4.57 35.04 7.81
C CYS A 91 6.09 34.86 7.91
N GLU A 92 6.57 33.81 8.55
CA GLU A 92 7.99 33.47 8.68
C GLU A 92 8.65 33.23 7.31
N GLU A 93 8.03 32.41 6.45
CA GLU A 93 8.53 32.11 5.10
C GLU A 93 8.57 33.36 4.19
N LEU A 94 7.66 34.32 4.41
CA LEU A 94 7.66 35.62 3.72
C LEU A 94 8.58 36.66 4.39
N GLY A 95 9.22 36.34 5.52
CA GLY A 95 10.07 37.27 6.26
C GLY A 95 9.31 38.41 6.95
N ILE A 96 8.04 38.19 7.29
CA ILE A 96 7.18 39.15 7.98
C ILE A 96 7.44 39.06 9.50
N GLY A 97 7.83 40.18 10.11
CA GLY A 97 7.97 40.26 11.56
C GLY A 97 6.60 40.24 12.26
N VAL A 98 6.35 39.18 13.04
CA VAL A 98 5.12 39.03 13.84
C VAL A 98 5.45 39.29 15.31
N PRO A 99 4.77 40.23 16.00
CA PRO A 99 4.93 40.43 17.43
C PRO A 99 4.49 39.21 18.24
N ASP A 100 5.20 38.87 19.33
CA ASP A 100 4.88 37.70 20.18
C ASP A 100 3.43 37.66 20.67
N GLN A 101 2.86 38.84 20.94
CA GLN A 101 1.47 39.00 21.39
C GLN A 101 0.44 38.64 20.30
N ALA A 102 0.82 38.77 19.02
CA ALA A 102 -0.02 38.47 17.87
C ALA A 102 0.12 37.01 17.40
N ALA A 103 1.18 36.29 17.79
CA ALA A 103 1.48 34.95 17.31
C ALA A 103 0.38 33.90 17.61
N GLY A 104 -0.39 34.09 18.69
CA GLY A 104 -1.52 33.21 19.04
C GLY A 104 -2.87 33.65 18.47
N SER A 105 -2.95 34.84 17.87
CA SER A 105 -4.21 35.46 17.43
C SER A 105 -4.38 35.32 15.92
N LEU A 106 -5.31 34.45 15.51
CA LEU A 106 -5.61 34.23 14.09
C LEU A 106 -5.96 35.53 13.36
N LYS A 107 -6.75 36.41 14.00
CA LYS A 107 -7.13 37.69 13.41
C LYS A 107 -5.92 38.59 13.17
N ASP A 108 -5.05 38.74 14.17
CA ASP A 108 -3.89 39.63 14.03
C ASP A 108 -2.91 39.11 12.97
N LEU A 109 -2.73 37.79 12.87
CA LEU A 109 -1.95 37.16 11.80
C LEU A 109 -2.54 37.43 10.41
N VAL A 110 -3.87 37.31 10.25
CA VAL A 110 -4.55 37.65 8.98
C VAL A 110 -4.39 39.13 8.65
N ASP A 111 -4.55 40.03 9.61
CA ASP A 111 -4.43 41.47 9.41
C ASP A 111 -2.99 41.85 9.00
N ILE A 112 -1.99 41.28 9.66
CA ILE A 112 -0.56 41.46 9.35
C ILE A 112 -0.24 40.94 7.94
N LEU A 113 -0.67 39.72 7.61
CA LEU A 113 -0.47 39.12 6.31
C LEU A 113 -1.17 39.93 5.21
N GLY A 114 -2.43 40.31 5.40
CA GLY A 114 -3.18 41.14 4.46
C GLY A 114 -2.51 42.49 4.18
N GLY A 115 -2.02 43.16 5.22
CA GLY A 115 -1.24 44.39 5.08
C GLY A 115 0.06 44.19 4.30
N TYR A 116 0.75 43.07 4.49
CA TYR A 116 1.93 42.71 3.70
C TYR A 116 1.59 42.48 2.23
N LEU A 117 0.57 41.66 1.96
CA LEU A 117 0.13 41.31 0.61
C LEU A 117 -0.25 42.57 -0.21
N LEU A 118 -0.92 43.54 0.42
CA LEU A 118 -1.23 44.83 -0.21
C LEU A 118 0.03 45.64 -0.57
N ARG A 119 1.03 45.70 0.33
CA ARG A 119 2.31 46.38 0.06
C ARG A 119 3.09 45.69 -1.06
N ALA A 120 3.16 44.35 -1.03
CA ALA A 120 3.81 43.56 -2.07
C ALA A 120 3.17 43.81 -3.44
N HIS A 121 1.83 43.79 -3.49
CA HIS A 121 1.08 44.11 -4.71
C HIS A 121 1.34 45.54 -5.20
N GLY A 122 1.33 46.54 -4.31
CA GLY A 122 1.67 47.92 -4.66
C GLY A 122 3.10 48.11 -5.18
N ALA A 123 4.02 47.22 -4.81
CA ALA A 123 5.38 47.15 -5.34
C ALA A 123 5.51 46.32 -6.63
N GLY A 124 4.40 45.88 -7.23
CA GLY A 124 4.38 45.03 -8.43
C GLY A 124 4.86 43.59 -8.20
N LYS A 125 4.93 43.16 -6.93
CA LYS A 125 5.29 41.80 -6.54
C LYS A 125 4.06 40.92 -6.44
N ARG A 126 4.25 39.63 -6.68
CA ARG A 126 3.23 38.58 -6.59
C ARG A 126 3.60 37.62 -5.48
N VAL A 127 2.68 37.38 -4.57
CA VAL A 127 2.92 36.45 -3.46
C VAL A 127 2.29 35.11 -3.79
N VAL A 128 3.09 34.05 -3.71
CA VAL A 128 2.71 32.67 -4.02
C VAL A 128 2.93 31.81 -2.78
N LEU A 129 1.87 31.16 -2.31
CA LEU A 129 1.95 30.15 -1.27
C LEU A 129 1.96 28.76 -1.91
N VAL A 130 3.03 28.01 -1.68
CA VAL A 130 3.16 26.61 -2.09
C VAL A 130 3.02 25.73 -0.86
N VAL A 131 2.04 24.84 -0.86
CA VAL A 131 1.85 23.85 0.22
C VAL A 131 2.10 22.46 -0.36
N ASP A 132 3.23 21.85 0.01
CA ASP A 132 3.52 20.45 -0.30
C ASP A 132 2.87 19.52 0.73
N GLU A 133 2.66 18.26 0.35
CA GLU A 133 1.97 17.25 1.16
C GLU A 133 0.60 17.73 1.70
N ALA A 134 -0.12 18.54 0.91
CA ALA A 134 -1.36 19.22 1.28
C ALA A 134 -2.52 18.27 1.66
N GLN A 135 -2.44 16.97 1.34
CA GLN A 135 -3.40 15.98 1.84
C GLN A 135 -3.33 15.80 3.37
N ASN A 136 -2.26 16.27 4.03
CA ASN A 136 -2.14 16.26 5.49
C ASN A 136 -2.77 17.51 6.16
N LEU A 137 -3.31 18.47 5.39
CA LEU A 137 -4.02 19.61 5.96
C LEU A 137 -5.35 19.17 6.59
N SER A 138 -5.67 19.73 7.76
CA SER A 138 -7.00 19.55 8.34
C SER A 138 -8.06 20.37 7.58
N PRO A 139 -9.35 19.98 7.62
CA PRO A 139 -10.43 20.78 7.05
C PRO A 139 -10.48 22.23 7.59
N GLU A 140 -10.13 22.43 8.86
CA GLU A 140 -10.07 23.75 9.51
C GLU A 140 -8.99 24.64 8.89
N VAL A 141 -7.81 24.09 8.60
CA VAL A 141 -6.73 24.85 7.92
C VAL A 141 -7.09 25.09 6.45
N LEU A 142 -7.71 24.13 5.77
CA LEU A 142 -8.21 24.33 4.41
C LEU A 142 -9.27 25.42 4.33
N GLU A 143 -10.09 25.58 5.37
CA GLU A 143 -11.02 26.69 5.48
C GLU A 143 -10.29 28.03 5.67
N GLN A 144 -9.21 28.09 6.44
CA GLN A 144 -8.36 29.29 6.48
C GLN A 144 -7.74 29.61 5.13
N VAL A 145 -7.22 28.59 4.44
CA VAL A 145 -6.69 28.70 3.08
C VAL A 145 -7.77 29.26 2.13
N ARG A 146 -9.03 28.84 2.26
CA ARG A 146 -10.18 29.42 1.54
C ARG A 146 -10.35 30.90 1.87
N LEU A 147 -10.32 31.28 3.15
CA LEU A 147 -10.50 32.66 3.60
C LEU A 147 -9.38 33.60 3.12
N LEU A 148 -8.12 33.14 3.08
CA LEU A 148 -7.00 33.93 2.57
C LEU A 148 -7.18 34.36 1.12
N THR A 149 -7.90 33.58 0.30
CA THR A 149 -8.19 33.98 -1.09
C THR A 149 -9.27 35.06 -1.22
N ASN A 150 -9.91 35.47 -0.12
CA ASN A 150 -10.73 36.68 -0.08
C ASN A 150 -9.88 37.95 0.07
N LEU A 151 -8.57 37.82 0.33
CA LEU A 151 -7.65 38.96 0.32
C LEU A 151 -7.41 39.37 -1.15
N GLU A 152 -8.18 40.36 -1.59
CA GLU A 152 -8.17 40.86 -2.96
C GLU A 152 -8.33 42.38 -3.01
N THR A 153 -7.87 42.98 -4.10
CA THR A 153 -8.24 44.34 -4.49
C THR A 153 -9.52 44.29 -5.33
N THR A 154 -10.04 45.45 -5.73
CA THR A 154 -11.18 45.52 -6.66
C THR A 154 -10.91 44.90 -8.03
N THR A 155 -9.64 44.68 -8.38
CA THR A 155 -9.23 44.21 -9.71
C THR A 155 -8.48 42.89 -9.70
N GLN A 156 -7.82 42.51 -8.60
CA GLN A 156 -6.91 41.35 -8.56
C GLN A 156 -6.83 40.68 -7.19
N LYS A 157 -6.67 39.34 -7.17
CA LYS A 157 -6.31 38.57 -5.98
C LYS A 157 -4.90 38.91 -5.51
N LEU A 158 -4.68 38.96 -4.20
CA LEU A 158 -3.38 39.32 -3.62
C LEU A 158 -2.48 38.11 -3.30
N LEU A 159 -3.07 36.92 -3.18
CA LEU A 159 -2.34 35.68 -2.85
C LEU A 159 -2.70 34.58 -3.84
N GLN A 160 -1.68 33.99 -4.46
CA GLN A 160 -1.80 32.80 -5.29
C GLN A 160 -1.48 31.56 -4.46
N ILE A 161 -2.29 30.50 -4.55
CA ILE A 161 -2.08 29.29 -3.73
C ILE A 161 -1.89 28.07 -4.63
N ILE A 162 -0.82 27.31 -4.39
CA ILE A 162 -0.48 26.07 -5.07
C ILE A 162 -0.51 24.94 -4.05
N LEU A 163 -1.48 24.04 -4.19
CA LEU A 163 -1.64 22.86 -3.35
C LEU A 163 -1.04 21.65 -4.07
N ILE A 164 -0.06 21.02 -3.42
CA ILE A 164 0.68 19.89 -3.96
C ILE A 164 0.49 18.72 -3.03
N GLY A 165 0.12 17.57 -3.57
CA GLY A 165 -0.14 16.42 -2.71
C GLY A 165 -0.33 15.12 -3.46
N GLN A 166 -0.76 14.12 -2.71
CA GLN A 166 -1.07 12.79 -3.21
C GLN A 166 -2.53 12.75 -3.73
N PRO A 167 -2.99 11.69 -4.42
CA PRO A 167 -4.37 11.58 -4.93
C PRO A 167 -5.45 11.84 -3.86
N GLU A 168 -5.17 11.51 -2.60
CA GLU A 168 -6.01 11.74 -1.42
C GLU A 168 -6.38 13.22 -1.25
N LEU A 169 -5.54 14.15 -1.72
CA LEU A 169 -5.88 15.57 -1.75
C LEU A 169 -7.12 15.85 -2.62
N ARG A 170 -7.29 15.13 -3.74
CA ARG A 170 -8.49 15.26 -4.58
C ARG A 170 -9.74 14.77 -3.86
N GLU A 171 -9.61 13.68 -3.10
CA GLU A 171 -10.70 13.12 -2.31
C GLU A 171 -11.08 14.06 -1.17
N LEU A 172 -10.10 14.61 -0.48
CA LEU A 172 -10.26 15.63 0.56
C LEU A 172 -11.00 16.86 0.01
N LEU A 173 -10.53 17.43 -1.10
CA LEU A 173 -11.16 18.59 -1.74
C LEU A 173 -12.53 18.26 -2.36
N ALA A 174 -12.86 16.99 -2.61
CA ALA A 174 -14.18 16.57 -3.10
C ALA A 174 -15.23 16.46 -1.99
N ARG A 175 -14.84 16.57 -0.71
CA ARG A 175 -15.79 16.54 0.42
C ARG A 175 -16.75 17.72 0.36
N ASN A 176 -18.00 17.49 0.80
CA ASN A 176 -19.06 18.49 0.75
C ASN A 176 -18.72 19.78 1.51
N GLU A 177 -18.08 19.65 2.68
CA GLU A 177 -17.58 20.76 3.50
C GLU A 177 -16.57 21.66 2.77
N LEU A 178 -15.79 21.11 1.83
CA LEU A 178 -14.74 21.82 1.10
C LEU A 178 -15.16 22.21 -0.33
N ARG A 179 -16.42 22.01 -0.70
CA ARG A 179 -16.93 22.27 -2.06
C ARG A 179 -16.65 23.72 -2.51
N GLN A 180 -16.76 24.69 -1.60
CA GLN A 180 -16.50 26.10 -1.90
C GLN A 180 -15.03 26.37 -2.23
N LEU A 181 -14.10 25.72 -1.52
CA LEU A 181 -12.67 25.79 -1.81
C LEU A 181 -12.38 25.12 -3.17
N ALA A 182 -12.95 23.95 -3.41
CA ALA A 182 -12.75 23.18 -4.63
C ALA A 182 -13.20 23.91 -5.91
N GLN A 183 -14.23 24.76 -5.81
CA GLN A 183 -14.71 25.63 -6.90
C GLN A 183 -13.76 26.79 -7.23
N ARG A 184 -12.89 27.18 -6.28
CA ARG A 184 -11.86 28.21 -6.52
C ARG A 184 -10.58 27.65 -7.15
N ILE A 185 -10.53 26.34 -7.38
CA ILE A 185 -9.40 25.68 -8.07
C ILE A 185 -9.52 25.93 -9.57
N THR A 186 -8.65 26.80 -10.07
CA THR A 186 -8.59 27.23 -11.47
C THR A 186 -7.79 26.25 -12.33
N GLY A 187 -6.82 25.55 -11.74
CA GLY A 187 -6.00 24.56 -12.44
C GLY A 187 -5.90 23.26 -11.66
N ARG A 188 -6.13 22.13 -12.33
CA ARG A 188 -5.90 20.79 -11.77
C ARG A 188 -5.00 20.01 -12.71
N TYR A 189 -3.84 19.58 -12.22
CA TYR A 189 -2.94 18.68 -12.93
C TYR A 189 -2.68 17.43 -12.11
N HIS A 190 -2.67 16.28 -12.76
CA HIS A 190 -2.31 15.00 -12.16
C HIS A 190 -1.06 14.46 -12.83
N LEU A 191 0.05 14.47 -12.09
CA LEU A 191 1.34 13.95 -12.50
C LEU A 191 1.30 12.42 -12.48
N ASN A 192 1.10 11.87 -13.67
CA ASN A 192 1.17 10.44 -13.90
C ASN A 192 2.63 9.93 -13.86
N PRO A 193 2.85 8.64 -13.52
CA PRO A 193 4.16 8.00 -13.69
C PRO A 193 4.69 8.10 -15.13
N LEU A 194 6.01 7.93 -15.28
CA LEU A 194 6.68 7.96 -16.59
C LEU A 194 6.20 6.81 -17.47
N SER A 195 6.03 7.06 -18.76
CA SER A 195 5.81 6.00 -19.75
C SER A 195 7.05 5.11 -19.91
N ARG A 196 6.92 4.02 -20.69
CA ARG A 196 8.04 3.13 -21.01
C ARG A 196 9.20 3.88 -21.68
N GLY A 197 8.90 4.73 -22.65
CA GLY A 197 9.89 5.53 -23.37
C GLY A 197 10.56 6.55 -22.44
N GLU A 198 9.77 7.27 -21.66
CA GLU A 198 10.27 8.24 -20.68
C GLU A 198 11.12 7.58 -19.59
N THR A 199 10.76 6.37 -19.13
CA THR A 199 11.55 5.61 -18.15
C THR A 199 12.93 5.27 -18.70
N ALA A 200 13.00 4.80 -19.95
CA ALA A 200 14.28 4.53 -20.60
C ALA A 200 15.11 5.80 -20.77
N ALA A 201 14.49 6.91 -21.16
CA ALA A 201 15.14 8.21 -21.31
C ALA A 201 15.63 8.76 -19.95
N TYR A 202 14.82 8.65 -18.89
CA TYR A 202 15.14 9.03 -17.52
C TYR A 202 16.40 8.29 -17.02
N VAL A 203 16.41 6.96 -17.14
CA VAL A 203 17.54 6.12 -16.70
C VAL A 203 18.81 6.49 -17.45
N ARG A 204 18.75 6.64 -18.78
CA ARG A 204 19.90 7.04 -19.60
C ARG A 204 20.39 8.44 -19.26
N HIS A 205 19.47 9.39 -19.05
CA HIS A 205 19.81 10.75 -18.64
C HIS A 205 20.60 10.73 -17.34
N ARG A 206 20.10 10.07 -16.29
CA ARG A 206 20.79 9.99 -14.99
C ARG A 206 22.17 9.32 -15.09
N LEU A 207 22.30 8.25 -15.87
CA LEU A 207 23.61 7.62 -16.09
C LEU A 207 24.58 8.55 -16.82
N ARG A 208 24.11 9.28 -17.83
CA ARG A 208 24.95 10.22 -18.58
C ARG A 208 25.42 11.38 -17.72
N VAL A 209 24.54 11.93 -16.87
CA VAL A 209 24.91 12.98 -15.92
C VAL A 209 25.98 12.49 -14.93
N ALA A 210 25.90 11.22 -14.52
CA ALA A 210 26.91 10.57 -13.68
C ALA A 210 28.22 10.22 -14.41
N GLY A 211 28.34 10.48 -15.71
CA GLY A 211 29.55 10.27 -16.51
C GLY A 211 29.58 8.99 -17.33
N ALA A 212 28.46 8.24 -17.45
CA ALA A 212 28.43 7.03 -18.26
C ALA A 212 28.70 7.36 -19.75
N THR A 213 29.67 6.67 -20.33
CA THR A 213 30.04 6.78 -21.76
C THR A 213 29.42 5.68 -22.63
N ALA A 214 28.86 4.64 -22.02
CA ALA A 214 28.25 3.49 -22.69
C ALA A 214 26.92 3.08 -22.04
N ASP A 215 26.13 2.29 -22.77
CA ASP A 215 24.86 1.75 -22.29
C ASP A 215 25.07 0.64 -21.25
N ILE A 216 25.00 1.01 -19.97
CA ILE A 216 25.16 0.08 -18.84
C ILE A 216 23.94 -0.87 -18.71
N LEU A 217 22.72 -0.39 -18.99
CA LEU A 217 21.50 -1.21 -18.98
C LEU A 217 21.11 -1.62 -20.40
N SER A 218 20.82 -2.92 -20.60
CA SER A 218 20.31 -3.38 -21.89
C SER A 218 18.86 -2.91 -22.16
N PRO A 219 18.40 -2.88 -23.42
CA PRO A 219 17.01 -2.51 -23.74
C PRO A 219 15.97 -3.38 -23.01
N HIS A 220 16.24 -4.68 -22.86
CA HIS A 220 15.39 -5.58 -22.08
C HIS A 220 15.43 -5.26 -20.58
N ALA A 221 16.57 -4.85 -20.04
CA ALA A 221 16.67 -4.39 -18.65
C ALA A 221 15.83 -3.13 -18.42
N LEU A 222 15.87 -2.15 -19.34
CA LEU A 222 15.07 -0.93 -19.26
C LEU A 222 13.56 -1.22 -19.31
N ASN A 223 13.13 -2.14 -20.18
CA ASN A 223 11.74 -2.60 -20.22
C ASN A 223 11.32 -3.26 -18.90
N GLU A 224 12.21 -4.05 -18.30
CA GLU A 224 11.94 -4.71 -17.03
C GLU A 224 11.88 -3.72 -15.87
N VAL A 225 12.76 -2.70 -15.86
CA VAL A 225 12.72 -1.58 -14.92
C VAL A 225 11.36 -0.88 -15.00
N PHE A 226 10.88 -0.54 -16.20
CA PHE A 226 9.55 0.05 -16.38
C PHE A 226 8.43 -0.86 -15.86
N ARG A 227 8.47 -2.16 -16.21
CA ARG A 227 7.45 -3.13 -15.77
C ARG A 227 7.34 -3.23 -14.25
N LEU A 228 8.49 -3.18 -13.55
CA LEU A 228 8.56 -3.37 -12.11
C LEU A 228 8.33 -2.09 -11.32
N SER A 229 8.74 -0.95 -11.86
CA SER A 229 8.54 0.35 -11.24
C SER A 229 7.19 0.99 -11.58
N HIS A 230 6.50 0.48 -12.60
CA HIS A 230 5.35 1.12 -13.22
C HIS A 230 5.63 2.57 -13.64
N GLY A 231 6.89 2.92 -13.91
CA GLY A 231 7.30 4.26 -14.31
C GLY A 231 7.49 5.25 -13.15
N VAL A 232 7.43 4.81 -11.89
CA VAL A 232 7.62 5.69 -10.73
C VAL A 232 9.11 5.99 -10.51
N PRO A 233 9.59 7.24 -10.67
CA PRO A 233 11.00 7.62 -10.55
C PRO A 233 11.70 7.13 -9.28
N ARG A 234 11.06 7.25 -8.11
CA ARG A 234 11.65 6.76 -6.84
C ARG A 234 11.94 5.26 -6.89
N VAL A 235 11.02 4.47 -7.42
CA VAL A 235 11.18 3.01 -7.53
C VAL A 235 12.22 2.68 -8.61
N ILE A 236 12.20 3.39 -9.74
CA ILE A 236 13.22 3.26 -10.79
C ILE A 236 14.62 3.44 -10.18
N ASN A 237 14.83 4.50 -9.40
CA ASN A 237 16.12 4.79 -8.78
C ASN A 237 16.60 3.66 -7.88
N ILE A 238 15.73 3.17 -6.99
CA ILE A 238 16.06 2.09 -6.05
C ILE A 238 16.41 0.81 -6.81
N VAL A 239 15.58 0.41 -7.78
CA VAL A 239 15.79 -0.80 -8.58
C VAL A 239 17.07 -0.69 -9.41
N CYS A 240 17.34 0.46 -10.05
CA CYS A 240 18.54 0.65 -10.86
C CYS A 240 19.81 0.70 -10.01
N ASP A 241 19.82 1.39 -8.87
CA ASP A 241 20.97 1.41 -7.96
C ASP A 241 21.31 0.00 -7.48
N ARG A 242 20.30 -0.77 -7.09
CA ARG A 242 20.48 -2.15 -6.66
C ARG A 242 20.92 -3.06 -7.81
N SER A 243 20.43 -2.82 -9.03
CA SER A 243 20.85 -3.56 -10.22
C SER A 243 22.32 -3.32 -10.57
N LEU A 244 22.82 -2.08 -10.41
CA LEU A 244 24.24 -1.76 -10.60
C LEU A 244 25.11 -2.46 -9.55
N LEU A 245 24.67 -2.45 -8.28
CA LEU A 245 25.35 -3.18 -7.21
C LEU A 245 25.41 -4.68 -7.50
N GLY A 246 24.29 -5.31 -7.87
CA GLY A 246 24.26 -6.75 -8.19
C GLY A 246 25.11 -7.11 -9.41
N ALA A 247 25.12 -6.26 -10.44
CA ALA A 247 25.97 -6.45 -11.61
C ALA A 247 27.47 -6.35 -11.26
N TYR A 248 27.85 -5.40 -10.41
CA TYR A 248 29.21 -5.27 -9.88
C TYR A 248 29.63 -6.51 -9.06
N SER A 249 28.77 -6.99 -8.15
CA SER A 249 29.06 -8.19 -7.34
C SER A 249 29.25 -9.46 -8.19
N LEU A 250 28.72 -9.49 -9.41
CA LEU A 250 28.83 -10.61 -10.35
C LEU A 250 29.84 -10.33 -11.47
N ASP A 251 30.61 -9.26 -11.37
CA ASP A 251 31.62 -8.82 -12.34
C ASP A 251 31.05 -8.68 -13.77
N ARG A 252 29.84 -8.11 -13.88
CA ARG A 252 29.14 -7.88 -15.15
C ARG A 252 29.07 -6.39 -15.49
N HIS A 253 29.74 -5.98 -16.56
CA HIS A 253 29.67 -4.59 -17.07
C HIS A 253 28.34 -4.20 -17.73
N ARG A 254 27.40 -5.14 -17.88
CA ARG A 254 26.08 -4.87 -18.46
C ARG A 254 24.97 -5.45 -17.60
N VAL A 255 24.05 -4.59 -17.18
CA VAL A 255 22.86 -4.96 -16.42
C VAL A 255 21.83 -5.55 -17.38
N THR A 256 21.40 -6.78 -17.11
CA THR A 256 20.40 -7.51 -17.88
C THR A 256 19.04 -7.53 -17.17
N ALA A 257 17.98 -7.91 -17.87
CA ALA A 257 16.65 -8.04 -17.26
C ALA A 257 16.62 -9.05 -16.09
N ALA A 258 17.49 -10.07 -16.11
CA ALA A 258 17.60 -11.02 -15.00
C ALA A 258 18.16 -10.38 -13.74
N LEU A 259 19.21 -9.54 -13.88
CA LEU A 259 19.78 -8.77 -12.77
C LEU A 259 18.78 -7.77 -12.21
N VAL A 260 18.01 -7.11 -13.07
CA VAL A 260 16.93 -6.20 -12.65
C VAL A 260 15.87 -6.94 -11.84
N ARG A 261 15.44 -8.14 -12.26
CA ARG A 261 14.49 -8.95 -11.48
C ARG A 261 15.06 -9.37 -10.13
N SER A 262 16.32 -9.79 -10.08
CA SER A 262 16.98 -10.16 -8.82
C SER A 262 17.04 -8.97 -7.87
N ALA A 263 17.51 -7.82 -8.36
CA ALA A 263 17.61 -6.59 -7.58
C ALA A 263 16.23 -6.10 -7.10
N ALA A 264 15.22 -6.16 -7.96
CA ALA A 264 13.86 -5.81 -7.57
C ALA A 264 13.24 -6.82 -6.58
N ALA A 265 13.58 -8.11 -6.68
CA ALA A 265 13.12 -9.11 -5.72
C ALA A 265 13.67 -8.84 -4.32
N GLU A 266 14.94 -8.41 -4.22
CA GLU A 266 15.53 -7.95 -2.96
C GLU A 266 14.86 -6.68 -2.43
N VAL A 267 14.58 -5.71 -3.31
CA VAL A 267 13.96 -4.43 -2.93
C VAL A 267 12.50 -4.60 -2.47
N PHE A 268 11.75 -5.48 -3.11
CA PHE A 268 10.33 -5.70 -2.81
C PHE A 268 10.08 -6.87 -1.86
N GLY A 269 11.11 -7.63 -1.45
CA GLY A 269 10.97 -8.80 -0.59
C GLY A 269 10.17 -9.95 -1.21
N ARG A 270 10.05 -10.03 -2.55
CA ARG A 270 9.25 -11.06 -3.24
C ARG A 270 9.93 -11.58 -4.49
N ARG A 271 9.79 -12.88 -4.79
CA ARG A 271 10.34 -13.46 -6.03
C ARG A 271 9.60 -12.94 -7.26
N ILE A 272 10.34 -12.53 -8.28
CA ILE A 272 9.79 -11.96 -9.51
C ILE A 272 10.03 -12.95 -10.66
N ALA A 273 8.97 -13.62 -11.10
CA ALA A 273 9.02 -14.51 -12.26
C ALA A 273 9.19 -13.70 -13.57
N PRO A 274 9.85 -14.29 -14.60
CA PRO A 274 9.96 -13.65 -15.90
C PRO A 274 8.62 -13.65 -16.66
N HIS A 275 8.36 -12.58 -17.41
CA HIS A 275 7.08 -12.35 -18.10
C HIS A 275 6.73 -13.37 -19.19
N TRP A 276 7.70 -14.15 -19.69
CA TRP A 276 7.50 -15.17 -20.72
C TRP A 276 7.04 -16.51 -20.15
N LEU A 277 7.23 -16.75 -18.85
CA LEU A 277 6.89 -18.02 -18.20
C LEU A 277 5.40 -18.42 -18.33
N PRO A 278 4.42 -17.51 -18.13
CA PRO A 278 3.01 -17.88 -18.32
C PRO A 278 2.66 -18.22 -19.78
N TRP A 279 3.31 -17.57 -20.74
CA TRP A 279 3.11 -17.85 -22.17
C TRP A 279 3.80 -19.13 -22.62
N ALA A 280 4.98 -19.44 -22.07
CA ALA A 280 5.67 -20.70 -22.34
C ALA A 280 4.89 -21.89 -21.78
N LEU A 281 4.37 -21.79 -20.56
CA LEU A 281 3.52 -22.82 -19.97
C LEU A 281 2.22 -23.02 -20.76
N GLY A 282 1.57 -21.93 -21.18
CA GLY A 282 0.39 -21.98 -22.05
C GLY A 282 0.67 -22.60 -23.42
N GLY A 283 1.81 -22.25 -24.03
CA GLY A 283 2.26 -22.82 -25.30
C GLY A 283 2.58 -24.32 -25.20
N THR A 284 3.24 -24.75 -24.12
CA THR A 284 3.52 -26.18 -23.88
C THR A 284 2.26 -26.97 -23.59
N LEU A 285 1.28 -26.40 -22.86
CA LEU A 285 0.01 -27.06 -22.58
C LEU A 285 -0.83 -27.22 -23.86
N ALA A 286 -0.84 -26.19 -24.71
CA ALA A 286 -1.51 -26.24 -26.01
C ALA A 286 -0.86 -27.26 -26.97
N ALA A 287 0.48 -27.32 -27.00
CA ALA A 287 1.21 -28.31 -27.79
C ALA A 287 0.99 -29.74 -27.26
N ALA A 288 0.96 -29.92 -25.93
CA ALA A 288 0.67 -31.21 -25.30
C ALA A 288 -0.78 -31.66 -25.55
N LEU A 289 -1.75 -30.75 -25.49
CA LEU A 289 -3.15 -31.01 -25.85
C LEU A 289 -3.27 -31.39 -27.33
N ALA A 290 -2.61 -30.66 -28.23
CA ALA A 290 -2.60 -31.00 -29.66
C ALA A 290 -1.99 -32.39 -29.92
N ALA A 291 -0.87 -32.70 -29.27
CA ALA A 291 -0.23 -34.02 -29.36
C ALA A 291 -1.10 -35.13 -28.77
N ALA A 292 -1.77 -34.88 -27.63
CA ALA A 292 -2.70 -35.82 -27.02
C ALA A 292 -3.93 -36.07 -27.89
N THR A 293 -4.51 -35.02 -28.50
CA THR A 293 -5.64 -35.16 -29.43
C THR A 293 -5.25 -35.93 -30.70
N PHE A 294 -4.03 -35.74 -31.21
CA PHE A 294 -3.51 -36.48 -32.35
C PHE A 294 -3.28 -37.96 -32.02
N ALA A 295 -2.71 -38.24 -30.84
CA ALA A 295 -2.52 -39.60 -30.34
C ALA A 295 -3.87 -40.33 -30.12
N LEU A 296 -4.86 -39.66 -29.52
CA LEU A 296 -6.20 -40.21 -29.30
C LEU A 296 -6.94 -40.51 -30.62
N TRP A 297 -6.75 -39.66 -31.64
CA TRP A 297 -7.29 -39.89 -32.98
C TRP A 297 -6.62 -41.09 -33.67
N SER A 298 -5.30 -41.26 -33.49
CA SER A 298 -4.53 -42.34 -34.11
C SER A 298 -4.78 -43.74 -33.51
N LEU A 299 -5.34 -43.79 -32.30
CA LEU A 299 -5.50 -45.02 -31.53
C LEU A 299 -6.95 -45.53 -31.47
N ALA A 300 -7.92 -44.85 -32.08
CA ALA A 300 -9.33 -45.24 -32.00
C ALA A 300 -9.64 -46.46 -32.90
N PRO A 301 -9.94 -47.65 -32.34
CA PRO A 301 -10.42 -48.79 -33.09
C PRO A 301 -11.95 -48.78 -33.03
N TRP A 302 -12.61 -48.85 -34.20
CA TRP A 302 -14.03 -49.13 -34.26
C TRP A 302 -14.31 -50.58 -33.88
N GLY A 303 -15.18 -50.80 -32.89
CA GLY A 303 -15.98 -52.02 -32.81
C GLY A 303 -15.98 -52.76 -31.47
N ALA A 304 -17.07 -52.56 -30.74
CA ALA A 304 -17.91 -53.56 -30.07
C ALA A 304 -17.38 -54.39 -28.88
N GLY A 305 -18.21 -54.43 -27.82
CA GLY A 305 -18.64 -55.72 -27.26
C GLY A 305 -18.42 -55.97 -25.77
N ALA A 306 -19.33 -55.40 -24.96
CA ALA A 306 -19.97 -55.96 -23.76
C ALA A 306 -19.37 -57.19 -23.02
N ARG A 307 -19.23 -57.08 -21.68
CA ARG A 307 -20.02 -57.75 -20.61
C ARG A 307 -19.20 -57.88 -19.34
N GLY A 308 -19.85 -57.65 -18.20
CA GLY A 308 -19.25 -57.65 -16.88
C GLY A 308 -19.23 -59.01 -16.19
N ALA A 309 -18.61 -59.05 -15.01
CA ALA A 309 -19.05 -59.78 -13.82
C ALA A 309 -18.08 -59.49 -12.66
N HIS A 310 -18.67 -59.32 -11.48
CA HIS A 310 -18.07 -59.34 -10.15
C HIS A 310 -17.26 -60.62 -9.87
N LEU A 311 -16.25 -60.53 -8.98
CA LEU A 311 -16.11 -61.38 -7.79
C LEU A 311 -14.96 -60.89 -6.87
N ALA A 312 -15.25 -60.91 -5.57
CA ALA A 312 -14.34 -60.74 -4.43
C ALA A 312 -13.34 -61.93 -4.34
N ARG A 313 -12.32 -62.01 -3.48
CA ARG A 313 -12.11 -61.54 -2.10
C ARG A 313 -10.65 -61.92 -1.68
N ALA A 314 -10.23 -61.37 -0.53
CA ALA A 314 -9.41 -62.02 0.52
C ALA A 314 -7.88 -62.15 0.26
N ASP A 315 -6.99 -61.95 1.24
CA ASP A 315 -7.15 -61.92 2.69
C ASP A 315 -5.88 -61.43 3.44
N THR A 316 -6.09 -60.90 4.67
CA THR A 316 -5.30 -61.07 5.93
C THR A 316 -3.87 -60.48 6.04
N VAL A 317 -3.31 -59.98 7.16
CA VAL A 317 -3.57 -59.91 8.63
C VAL A 317 -2.52 -58.89 9.20
N VAL A 318 -2.78 -57.85 10.03
CA VAL A 318 -3.22 -57.72 11.46
C VAL A 318 -2.04 -57.96 12.46
N PRO A 319 -1.93 -57.38 13.69
CA PRO A 319 -1.90 -55.96 14.15
C PRO A 319 -0.97 -55.75 15.41
N ALA A 320 -1.31 -54.74 16.24
CA ALA A 320 -1.13 -54.60 17.72
C ALA A 320 0.24 -54.12 18.27
N ALA A 321 0.34 -53.35 19.36
CA ALA A 321 -0.59 -52.64 20.25
C ALA A 321 0.22 -51.83 21.30
N ALA A 322 -0.36 -50.71 21.81
CA ALA A 322 -0.40 -50.19 23.21
C ALA A 322 0.92 -50.05 24.05
N ALA A 323 1.09 -49.27 25.14
CA ALA A 323 0.25 -48.47 26.03
C ALA A 323 1.13 -47.53 26.92
N SER A 324 0.47 -46.49 27.47
CA SER A 324 0.60 -45.69 28.73
C SER A 324 1.68 -45.90 29.82
N ALA A 325 2.03 -44.78 30.51
CA ALA A 325 2.00 -44.48 31.98
C ALA A 325 2.92 -43.25 32.29
N VAL A 326 2.53 -42.08 32.86
CA VAL A 326 1.99 -41.61 34.17
C VAL A 326 2.99 -41.54 35.37
N GLY A 327 3.12 -40.33 35.96
CA GLY A 327 3.48 -40.00 37.36
C GLY A 327 4.90 -39.40 37.57
N THR A 328 5.18 -38.39 38.41
CA THR A 328 4.42 -37.55 39.35
C THR A 328 5.33 -36.42 39.91
N ALA A 329 4.77 -35.22 40.07
CA ALA A 329 4.90 -34.20 41.14
C ALA A 329 6.26 -33.65 41.68
N THR A 330 6.40 -32.32 41.50
CA THR A 330 6.63 -31.25 42.51
C THR A 330 8.02 -31.02 43.15
N SER A 331 8.61 -29.85 42.86
CA SER A 331 8.74 -28.73 43.82
C SER A 331 9.16 -27.43 43.10
N ALA A 332 8.51 -26.30 43.44
CA ALA A 332 8.90 -24.94 43.03
C ALA A 332 10.00 -24.40 43.97
N PRO A 333 10.89 -23.48 43.54
CA PRO A 333 10.53 -22.05 43.60
C PRO A 333 11.23 -21.09 42.59
N ALA A 334 10.80 -19.82 42.67
CA ALA A 334 11.37 -18.58 42.11
C ALA A 334 10.84 -18.12 40.73
N ALA A 335 10.12 -17.00 40.74
CA ALA A 335 9.53 -16.34 39.58
C ALA A 335 10.61 -15.93 38.55
N PRO A 336 10.48 -16.34 37.27
CA PRO A 336 11.42 -15.94 36.22
C PRO A 336 11.10 -14.53 35.71
N ARG A 337 12.13 -13.69 35.52
CA ARG A 337 12.04 -12.53 34.63
C ARG A 337 11.64 -13.03 33.24
N GLU A 338 10.50 -12.57 32.71
CA GLU A 338 10.08 -12.94 31.37
C GLU A 338 11.13 -12.47 30.34
N PRO A 339 11.57 -13.34 29.42
CA PRO A 339 12.54 -12.97 28.40
C PRO A 339 11.96 -11.93 27.45
N HIS A 340 12.73 -10.88 27.17
CA HIS A 340 12.37 -9.84 26.20
C HIS A 340 12.13 -10.46 24.81
N LEU A 341 11.14 -9.95 24.07
CA LEU A 341 10.71 -10.46 22.76
C LEU A 341 11.87 -10.63 21.77
N GLY A 342 12.86 -9.73 21.78
CA GLY A 342 14.04 -9.83 20.92
C GLY A 342 14.88 -11.10 21.15
N GLU A 343 15.02 -11.54 22.40
CA GLU A 343 15.73 -12.79 22.72
C GLU A 343 14.94 -14.01 22.27
N LEU A 344 13.61 -13.94 22.34
CA LEU A 344 12.72 -15.01 21.88
C LEU A 344 12.75 -15.14 20.36
N LEU A 345 12.72 -14.03 19.62
CA LEU A 345 12.84 -14.04 18.15
C LEU A 345 14.15 -14.68 17.70
N THR A 346 15.25 -14.35 18.38
CA THR A 346 16.56 -14.94 18.08
C THR A 346 16.58 -16.44 18.43
N ARG A 347 16.05 -16.82 19.60
CA ARG A 347 16.04 -18.22 20.09
C ARG A 347 15.20 -19.14 19.21
N TYR A 348 14.06 -18.66 18.73
CA TYR A 348 13.11 -19.42 17.92
C TYR A 348 13.16 -19.04 16.43
N ALA A 349 14.29 -18.52 15.95
CA ALA A 349 14.43 -18.05 14.57
C ALA A 349 14.08 -19.11 13.51
N ALA A 350 14.27 -20.40 13.83
CA ALA A 350 13.90 -21.52 12.95
C ALA A 350 12.38 -21.76 12.85
N ASP A 351 11.59 -21.28 13.82
CA ASP A 351 10.13 -21.42 13.88
C ASP A 351 9.39 -20.17 13.41
N THR A 352 10.12 -19.14 12.97
CA THR A 352 9.59 -17.85 12.49
C THR A 352 9.77 -17.66 10.99
N ASP A 353 9.89 -18.76 10.25
CA ASP A 353 9.96 -18.75 8.80
C ASP A 353 8.56 -18.81 8.16
N THR A 354 8.48 -18.50 6.87
CA THR A 354 7.22 -18.47 6.12
C THR A 354 6.46 -19.79 6.21
N ASP A 355 7.14 -20.92 6.14
CA ASP A 355 6.50 -22.24 6.20
C ASP A 355 5.85 -22.48 7.57
N SER A 356 6.55 -22.19 8.67
CA SER A 356 5.98 -22.37 10.01
C SER A 356 4.85 -21.38 10.31
N ALA A 357 4.95 -20.15 9.80
CA ALA A 357 3.93 -19.13 9.96
C ALA A 357 2.63 -19.48 9.21
N PHE A 358 2.73 -19.92 7.95
CA PHE A 358 1.58 -20.32 7.16
C PHE A 358 0.97 -21.65 7.60
N ASP A 359 1.77 -22.64 8.01
CA ASP A 359 1.28 -23.88 8.61
C ASP A 359 0.36 -23.60 9.81
N ARG A 360 0.82 -22.72 10.70
CA ARG A 360 0.05 -22.25 11.86
C ARG A 360 -1.18 -21.45 11.44
N LEU A 361 -1.03 -20.46 10.56
CA LEU A 361 -2.16 -19.63 10.16
C LEU A 361 -3.25 -20.45 9.45
N LEU A 362 -2.91 -21.37 8.54
CA LEU A 362 -3.89 -22.23 7.85
C LEU A 362 -4.57 -23.22 8.81
N SER A 363 -3.85 -23.76 9.80
CA SER A 363 -4.44 -24.68 10.78
C SER A 363 -5.54 -24.03 11.62
N LEU A 364 -5.44 -22.71 11.90
CA LEU A 364 -6.52 -21.94 12.57
C LEU A 364 -7.81 -21.88 11.74
N TRP A 365 -7.71 -22.07 10.42
CA TRP A 365 -8.86 -22.13 9.51
C TRP A 365 -9.30 -23.56 9.20
N GLY A 366 -8.71 -24.57 9.86
CA GLY A 366 -8.92 -25.98 9.56
C GLY A 366 -8.39 -26.40 8.18
N ALA A 367 -7.47 -25.63 7.61
CA ALA A 367 -6.86 -25.88 6.31
C ALA A 367 -5.48 -26.57 6.48
N HIS A 368 -5.06 -27.28 5.44
CA HIS A 368 -3.78 -28.01 5.40
C HIS A 368 -2.70 -27.21 4.68
N TYR A 369 -1.48 -27.24 5.19
CA TYR A 369 -0.32 -26.61 4.57
C TYR A 369 0.73 -27.65 4.20
N GLU A 370 1.20 -27.62 2.96
CA GLU A 370 2.31 -28.45 2.49
C GLU A 370 3.59 -27.62 2.48
N ARG A 371 4.51 -27.94 3.41
CA ARG A 371 5.82 -27.28 3.55
C ARG A 371 6.69 -27.47 2.30
N ASN A 372 7.58 -26.52 2.03
CA ASN A 372 8.53 -26.53 0.90
C ASN A 372 7.89 -26.61 -0.50
N THR A 373 6.61 -26.24 -0.65
CA THR A 373 5.91 -26.21 -1.95
C THR A 373 5.71 -24.78 -2.47
N THR A 374 5.00 -24.61 -3.59
CA THR A 374 4.71 -23.30 -4.20
C THR A 374 3.98 -22.33 -3.27
N ASP A 375 4.10 -21.03 -3.57
CA ASP A 375 3.42 -19.87 -2.97
C ASP A 375 2.29 -20.20 -1.96
N PRO A 376 2.47 -19.96 -0.64
CA PRO A 376 1.52 -20.30 0.42
C PRO A 376 0.09 -19.80 0.15
N CYS A 377 -0.02 -18.61 -0.46
CA CYS A 377 -1.30 -18.01 -0.80
C CYS A 377 -2.05 -18.77 -1.89
N SER A 378 -1.34 -19.45 -2.79
CA SER A 378 -1.95 -20.35 -3.77
C SER A 378 -2.55 -21.60 -3.11
N GLN A 379 -1.95 -22.09 -2.01
CA GLN A 379 -2.47 -23.24 -1.26
C GLN A 379 -3.72 -22.88 -0.48
N ALA A 380 -3.71 -21.69 0.15
CA ALA A 380 -4.88 -21.11 0.79
C ALA A 380 -6.04 -20.98 -0.24
N LEU A 381 -5.74 -20.47 -1.45
CA LEU A 381 -6.73 -20.28 -2.51
C LEU A 381 -7.41 -21.59 -2.94
N ARG A 382 -6.65 -22.69 -3.06
CA ARG A 382 -7.20 -24.02 -3.40
C ARG A 382 -8.16 -24.56 -2.32
N GLN A 383 -8.06 -24.05 -1.11
CA GLN A 383 -8.90 -24.42 0.04
C GLN A 383 -9.98 -23.35 0.32
N GLY A 384 -10.21 -22.44 -0.62
CA GLY A 384 -11.24 -21.40 -0.52
C GLY A 384 -10.90 -20.26 0.43
N LEU A 385 -9.63 -20.07 0.76
CA LEU A 385 -9.12 -18.96 1.56
C LEU A 385 -8.33 -17.99 0.68
N GLU A 386 -8.41 -16.70 0.92
CA GLU A 386 -7.66 -15.70 0.17
C GLU A 386 -6.70 -14.95 1.09
N CYS A 387 -5.46 -14.77 0.63
CA CYS A 387 -4.48 -13.96 1.32
C CYS A 387 -4.76 -12.48 1.10
N VAL A 388 -4.65 -11.71 2.17
CA VAL A 388 -4.59 -10.25 2.11
C VAL A 388 -3.30 -9.81 2.76
N THR A 389 -2.43 -9.22 1.94
CA THR A 389 -1.16 -8.64 2.36
C THR A 389 -1.30 -7.13 2.36
N GLU A 390 -1.22 -6.52 3.54
CA GLU A 390 -1.37 -5.08 3.71
C GLU A 390 -0.38 -4.54 4.75
N ARG A 391 -0.26 -3.22 4.76
CA ARG A 391 0.43 -2.48 5.82
C ARG A 391 -0.57 -1.65 6.61
N GLY A 392 -0.56 -1.79 7.93
CA GLY A 392 -1.57 -1.22 8.82
C GLY A 392 -1.14 -1.05 10.27
N SER A 393 -2.09 -0.73 11.13
CA SER A 393 -1.89 -0.59 12.58
C SER A 393 -2.59 -1.72 13.35
N PHE A 394 -2.29 -1.86 14.65
CA PHE A 394 -3.02 -2.79 15.51
C PHE A 394 -4.52 -2.48 15.56
N GLY A 395 -4.91 -1.21 15.46
CA GLY A 395 -6.32 -0.81 15.35
C GLY A 395 -6.99 -1.39 14.11
N GLN A 396 -6.28 -1.41 12.97
CA GLN A 396 -6.78 -2.00 11.73
C GLN A 396 -6.89 -3.54 11.84
N LEU A 397 -5.92 -4.21 12.48
CA LEU A 397 -6.00 -5.66 12.74
C LEU A 397 -7.20 -6.01 13.65
N ARG A 398 -7.48 -5.20 14.68
CA ARG A 398 -8.68 -5.37 15.52
C ARG A 398 -9.97 -5.20 14.71
N GLN A 399 -10.00 -4.23 13.80
CA GLN A 399 -11.15 -3.98 12.92
C GLN A 399 -11.42 -5.16 11.96
N TYR A 400 -10.37 -5.80 11.44
CA TYR A 400 -10.51 -7.03 10.66
C TYR A 400 -10.88 -8.25 11.52
N ASN A 401 -10.46 -8.25 12.79
CA ASN A 401 -10.70 -9.32 13.75
C ASN A 401 -10.34 -10.71 13.19
N ARG A 402 -9.16 -10.85 12.58
CA ARG A 402 -8.64 -12.12 12.03
C ARG A 402 -7.20 -12.37 12.44
N PRO A 403 -6.81 -13.62 12.76
CA PRO A 403 -5.42 -13.97 12.94
C PRO A 403 -4.60 -13.56 11.72
N ALA A 404 -3.40 -13.08 11.99
CA ALA A 404 -2.51 -12.55 10.97
C ALA A 404 -1.07 -12.92 11.28
N ILE A 405 -0.29 -13.17 10.23
CA ILE A 405 1.16 -13.21 10.30
C ILE A 405 1.67 -11.78 10.34
N LEU A 406 2.41 -11.44 11.38
CA LEU A 406 3.13 -10.18 11.51
C LEU A 406 4.55 -10.38 11.00
N LEU A 407 5.03 -9.45 10.17
CA LEU A 407 6.42 -9.41 9.73
C LEU A 407 7.21 -8.52 10.68
N LEU A 408 7.99 -9.14 11.56
CA LEU A 408 8.82 -8.48 12.57
C LEU A 408 10.28 -8.43 12.10
N ASN A 409 10.98 -7.34 12.38
CA ASN A 409 12.42 -7.24 12.17
C ASN A 409 13.13 -7.13 13.52
N ASP A 410 14.07 -8.03 13.81
CA ASP A 410 14.86 -7.97 15.03
C ASP A 410 15.91 -6.84 15.01
N ALA A 411 16.64 -6.66 16.12
CA ALA A 411 17.68 -5.64 16.22
C ALA A 411 18.91 -5.92 15.32
N ALA A 412 19.09 -7.17 14.86
CA ALA A 412 20.14 -7.55 13.93
C ALA A 412 19.71 -7.38 12.46
N GLY A 413 18.45 -7.01 12.20
CA GLY A 413 17.87 -6.85 10.87
C GLY A 413 17.38 -8.14 10.23
N ALA A 414 17.25 -9.23 10.98
CA ALA A 414 16.63 -10.47 10.54
C ALA A 414 15.10 -10.34 10.56
N SER A 415 14.44 -10.87 9.53
CA SER A 415 12.98 -10.87 9.42
C SER A 415 12.40 -12.15 10.02
N HIS A 416 11.34 -11.99 10.81
CA HIS A 416 10.62 -13.05 11.49
C HIS A 416 9.13 -12.95 11.17
N GLU A 417 8.54 -14.05 10.72
CA GLU A 417 7.10 -14.18 10.51
C GLU A 417 6.45 -14.84 11.72
N VAL A 418 5.55 -14.13 12.41
CA VAL A 418 4.95 -14.59 13.66
C VAL A 418 3.43 -14.46 13.60
N VAL A 419 2.71 -15.53 13.94
CA VAL A 419 1.23 -15.52 13.92
C VAL A 419 0.69 -14.87 15.18
N LEU A 420 -0.07 -13.80 15.02
CA LEU A 420 -0.91 -13.18 16.03
C LEU A 420 -2.27 -13.90 16.08
N THR A 421 -2.60 -14.50 17.23
CA THR A 421 -3.80 -15.30 17.44
C THR A 421 -4.81 -14.63 18.37
N ALA A 422 -4.38 -13.65 19.17
CA ALA A 422 -5.27 -12.82 19.96
C ALA A 422 -4.76 -11.38 20.02
N LEU A 423 -5.68 -10.41 20.12
CA LEU A 423 -5.32 -8.99 20.25
C LEU A 423 -6.36 -8.24 21.09
N ASP A 424 -5.93 -7.73 22.23
CA ASP A 424 -6.69 -6.78 23.05
C ASP A 424 -6.06 -5.38 22.96
N ASP A 425 -6.46 -4.46 23.85
CA ASP A 425 -5.99 -3.08 23.85
C ASP A 425 -4.52 -2.90 24.28
N GLU A 426 -4.00 -3.77 25.14
CA GLU A 426 -2.68 -3.67 25.77
C GLU A 426 -1.71 -4.79 25.37
N GLN A 427 -2.23 -5.98 25.02
CA GLN A 427 -1.49 -7.21 24.79
C GLN A 427 -1.97 -7.94 23.52
N GLY A 428 -1.03 -8.68 22.91
CA GLY A 428 -1.29 -9.58 21.79
C GLY A 428 -0.73 -10.96 22.10
N ARG A 429 -1.44 -12.01 21.71
CA ARG A 429 -0.97 -13.39 21.83
C ARG A 429 -0.36 -13.83 20.51
N ILE A 430 0.92 -14.18 20.54
CA ILE A 430 1.69 -14.63 19.39
C ILE A 430 2.10 -16.09 19.55
N GLU A 431 2.28 -16.79 18.44
CA GLU A 431 2.81 -18.15 18.43
C GLU A 431 4.33 -18.14 18.15
N LEU A 432 5.14 -18.32 19.20
CA LEU A 432 6.61 -18.30 19.13
C LEU A 432 7.20 -19.33 20.09
N GLY A 433 7.53 -20.52 19.58
CA GLY A 433 7.86 -21.69 20.41
C GLY A 433 6.72 -22.10 21.36
N GLY A 434 5.47 -21.79 20.99
CA GLY A 434 4.25 -21.91 21.80
C GLY A 434 3.50 -20.57 21.93
N PRO A 435 2.26 -20.58 22.46
CA PRO A 435 1.47 -19.37 22.67
C PRO A 435 2.12 -18.49 23.73
N ARG A 436 2.35 -17.22 23.40
CA ARG A 436 2.95 -16.23 24.30
C ARG A 436 2.19 -14.92 24.23
N THR A 437 1.93 -14.33 25.39
CA THR A 437 1.32 -13.01 25.48
C THR A 437 2.42 -11.96 25.55
N VAL A 438 2.34 -10.95 24.69
CA VAL A 438 3.33 -9.88 24.59
C VAL A 438 2.63 -8.52 24.56
N ARG A 439 3.18 -7.54 25.27
CA ARG A 439 2.62 -6.18 25.28
C ARG A 439 2.74 -5.53 23.90
N LEU A 440 1.71 -4.79 23.49
CA LEU A 440 1.70 -4.10 22.19
C LEU A 440 2.87 -3.13 22.05
N GLY A 441 3.25 -2.43 23.13
CA GLY A 441 4.39 -1.51 23.13
C GLY A 441 5.76 -2.19 22.94
N GLU A 442 5.83 -3.50 23.13
CA GLU A 442 7.02 -4.31 22.84
C GLU A 442 6.98 -4.86 21.42
N LEU A 443 5.82 -5.40 20.98
CA LEU A 443 5.60 -5.82 19.59
C LEU A 443 5.82 -4.67 18.59
N SER A 444 5.37 -3.46 18.90
CA SER A 444 5.50 -2.28 18.04
C SER A 444 6.94 -1.84 17.78
N ARG A 445 7.90 -2.30 18.59
CA ARG A 445 9.33 -2.00 18.38
C ARG A 445 9.92 -2.78 17.22
N TYR A 446 9.37 -3.96 16.95
CA TYR A 446 9.84 -4.88 15.93
C TYR A 446 8.89 -4.94 14.72
N TRP A 447 7.63 -4.50 14.88
CA TRP A 447 6.61 -4.50 13.83
C TRP A 447 6.44 -3.11 13.19
N LEU A 448 6.67 -3.01 11.88
CA LEU A 448 6.53 -1.75 11.10
C LEU A 448 5.19 -1.62 10.37
N GLY A 449 4.25 -2.52 10.66
CA GLY A 449 2.87 -2.50 10.15
C GLY A 449 2.56 -3.55 9.09
N ASP A 450 3.54 -4.29 8.58
CA ASP A 450 3.32 -5.29 7.52
C ASP A 450 2.71 -6.57 8.09
N PHE A 451 1.60 -7.02 7.51
CA PHE A 451 0.94 -8.26 7.92
C PHE A 451 0.30 -9.01 6.75
N ILE A 452 0.13 -10.32 6.93
CA ILE A 452 -0.61 -11.19 6.04
C ILE A 452 -1.74 -11.82 6.82
N MET A 453 -2.97 -11.70 6.34
CA MET A 453 -4.13 -12.36 6.92
C MET A 453 -4.81 -13.28 5.90
N LEU A 454 -5.51 -14.29 6.40
CA LEU A 454 -6.41 -15.10 5.58
C LEU A 454 -7.86 -14.69 5.85
N TRP A 455 -8.70 -14.89 4.84
CA TRP A 455 -10.15 -14.82 5.01
C TRP A 455 -10.85 -15.73 4.00
N ARG A 456 -12.11 -16.09 4.29
CA ARG A 456 -12.95 -16.90 3.41
C ARG A 456 -13.93 -15.99 2.65
N PRO A 457 -13.71 -15.73 1.34
CA PRO A 457 -14.62 -14.92 0.56
C PRO A 457 -15.89 -15.69 0.17
N ALA A 458 -16.94 -14.94 -0.19
CA ALA A 458 -18.18 -15.52 -0.70
C ALA A 458 -18.04 -16.12 -2.11
N SER A 459 -17.08 -15.62 -2.87
CA SER A 459 -16.73 -16.06 -4.22
C SER A 459 -15.23 -15.89 -4.43
N SER A 460 -14.59 -16.84 -5.11
CA SER A 460 -13.18 -16.75 -5.49
C SER A 460 -13.03 -16.75 -7.02
N PRO A 461 -12.29 -15.79 -7.61
CA PRO A 461 -11.59 -14.68 -6.98
C PRO A 461 -12.55 -13.59 -6.47
N VAL A 462 -12.13 -12.84 -5.45
CA VAL A 462 -12.93 -11.73 -4.89
C VAL A 462 -13.07 -10.61 -5.91
N LYS A 463 -14.31 -10.16 -6.11
CA LYS A 463 -14.64 -9.02 -6.97
C LYS A 463 -15.24 -7.91 -6.12
N ALA A 464 -14.85 -6.67 -6.39
CA ALA A 464 -15.53 -5.51 -5.82
C ALA A 464 -16.95 -5.41 -6.39
N LEU A 465 -17.95 -5.19 -5.53
CA LEU A 465 -19.35 -5.08 -5.94
C LEU A 465 -19.79 -3.62 -5.88
N SER A 466 -20.34 -3.10 -6.98
CA SER A 466 -20.77 -1.70 -7.11
C SER A 466 -22.13 -1.57 -7.78
N ALA A 467 -22.67 -0.35 -7.78
CA ALA A 467 -23.96 -0.02 -8.38
C ALA A 467 -24.09 -0.55 -9.83
N GLY A 468 -25.26 -1.12 -10.14
CA GLY A 468 -25.57 -1.70 -11.45
C GLY A 468 -25.12 -3.14 -11.67
N MET A 469 -24.25 -3.70 -10.81
CA MET A 469 -23.86 -5.11 -10.89
C MET A 469 -25.04 -6.04 -10.56
N ARG A 470 -24.98 -7.26 -11.09
CA ARG A 470 -25.98 -8.31 -10.88
C ARG A 470 -25.32 -9.66 -10.67
N GLY A 471 -25.96 -10.55 -9.91
CA GLY A 471 -25.51 -11.93 -9.77
C GLY A 471 -25.57 -12.48 -8.35
N ALA A 472 -25.00 -13.67 -8.17
CA ALA A 472 -25.02 -14.40 -6.91
C ALA A 472 -24.28 -13.65 -5.79
N GLU A 473 -23.20 -12.93 -6.13
CA GLU A 473 -22.38 -12.15 -5.22
C GLU A 473 -23.14 -10.92 -4.68
N VAL A 474 -23.94 -10.26 -5.53
CA VAL A 474 -24.82 -9.14 -5.12
C VAL A 474 -25.93 -9.66 -4.22
N ARG A 475 -26.50 -10.83 -4.54
CA ARG A 475 -27.51 -11.49 -3.70
C ARG A 475 -26.93 -11.86 -2.33
N TRP A 476 -25.69 -12.35 -2.30
CA TRP A 476 -24.96 -12.62 -1.04
C TRP A 476 -24.75 -11.34 -0.22
N LEU A 477 -24.31 -10.25 -0.85
CA LEU A 477 -24.09 -8.97 -0.18
C LEU A 477 -25.40 -8.44 0.44
N ARG A 478 -26.49 -8.45 -0.34
CA ARG A 478 -27.81 -8.02 0.15
C ARG A 478 -28.29 -8.86 1.33
N ARG A 479 -28.26 -10.19 1.20
CA ARG A 479 -28.65 -11.10 2.30
C ARG A 479 -27.79 -10.94 3.54
N SER A 480 -26.52 -10.61 3.37
CA SER A 480 -25.59 -10.36 4.46
C SER A 480 -25.97 -9.10 5.22
N LEU A 481 -26.24 -8.00 4.52
CA LEU A 481 -26.70 -6.76 5.16
C LEU A 481 -28.11 -6.89 5.76
N GLN A 482 -29.03 -7.60 5.10
CA GLN A 482 -30.37 -7.90 5.64
C GLN A 482 -30.30 -8.60 7.00
N ARG A 483 -29.43 -9.60 7.13
CA ARG A 483 -29.21 -10.30 8.40
C ARG A 483 -28.74 -9.37 9.51
N LEU A 484 -27.83 -8.44 9.22
CA LEU A 484 -27.37 -7.44 10.18
C LEU A 484 -28.45 -6.42 10.56
N HIS A 485 -29.38 -6.14 9.64
CA HIS A 485 -30.54 -5.26 9.89
C HIS A 485 -31.76 -5.99 10.47
N GLY A 486 -31.66 -7.29 10.80
CA GLY A 486 -32.76 -8.07 11.37
C GLY A 486 -33.91 -8.37 10.39
N VAL A 487 -33.67 -8.23 9.08
CA VAL A 487 -34.65 -8.57 8.04
C VAL A 487 -34.66 -10.08 7.81
N GLY A 488 -35.84 -10.69 7.87
CA GLY A 488 -36.02 -12.15 7.75
C GLY A 488 -35.48 -12.75 6.45
N ALA A 489 -34.97 -13.99 6.52
CA ALA A 489 -34.28 -14.68 5.43
C ALA A 489 -35.16 -14.94 4.17
N ASP A 490 -36.48 -14.89 4.32
CA ASP A 490 -37.47 -15.13 3.26
C ASP A 490 -37.84 -13.85 2.48
N ALA A 491 -37.29 -12.69 2.84
CA ALA A 491 -37.55 -11.45 2.11
C ALA A 491 -37.00 -11.54 0.68
N PRO A 492 -37.79 -11.16 -0.36
CA PRO A 492 -37.33 -11.18 -1.74
C PRO A 492 -36.11 -10.27 -1.91
N ALA A 493 -34.98 -10.85 -2.29
CA ALA A 493 -33.72 -10.14 -2.49
C ALA A 493 -33.52 -9.83 -3.98
N SER A 494 -33.64 -8.55 -4.35
CA SER A 494 -33.22 -8.07 -5.68
C SER A 494 -31.78 -8.52 -5.96
N GLU A 495 -31.56 -9.10 -7.14
CA GLU A 495 -30.23 -9.52 -7.61
C GLU A 495 -29.40 -8.36 -8.16
N VAL A 496 -29.96 -7.15 -8.14
CA VAL A 496 -29.33 -5.94 -8.64
C VAL A 496 -28.78 -5.13 -7.49
N PHE A 497 -27.58 -4.58 -7.70
CA PHE A 497 -26.99 -3.59 -6.83
C PHE A 497 -27.64 -2.24 -7.13
N ASP A 498 -28.83 -2.05 -6.60
CA ASP A 498 -29.65 -0.85 -6.74
C ASP A 498 -29.28 0.23 -5.70
N ALA A 499 -29.99 1.35 -5.74
CA ALA A 499 -29.75 2.50 -4.87
C ALA A 499 -29.97 2.17 -3.39
N GLU A 500 -30.90 1.26 -3.08
CA GLU A 500 -31.17 0.81 -1.71
C GLU A 500 -29.96 0.03 -1.16
N LEU A 501 -29.48 -0.99 -1.89
CA LEU A 501 -28.31 -1.74 -1.47
C LEU A 501 -27.06 -0.86 -1.38
N SER A 502 -26.91 0.11 -2.29
CA SER A 502 -25.83 1.11 -2.21
C SER A 502 -25.92 1.95 -0.93
N GLY A 503 -27.14 2.32 -0.51
CA GLY A 503 -27.38 2.98 0.78
C GLY A 503 -26.90 2.14 1.95
N TRP A 504 -27.32 0.87 2.02
CA TRP A 504 -26.93 -0.05 3.09
C TRP A 504 -25.42 -0.28 3.15
N VAL A 505 -24.75 -0.41 2.00
CA VAL A 505 -23.28 -0.54 1.95
C VAL A 505 -22.61 0.71 2.53
N ARG A 506 -23.08 1.91 2.21
CA ARG A 506 -22.53 3.16 2.76
C ARG A 506 -22.76 3.28 4.26
N ASP A 507 -23.93 2.87 4.74
CA ASP A 507 -24.25 2.91 6.16
C ASP A 507 -23.39 1.91 6.95
N PHE A 508 -23.22 0.70 6.42
CA PHE A 508 -22.30 -0.30 6.97
C PHE A 508 -20.86 0.22 7.00
N GLN A 509 -20.37 0.79 5.89
CA GLN A 509 -19.03 1.38 5.82
C GLN A 509 -18.83 2.47 6.87
N ARG A 510 -19.82 3.34 7.06
CA ARG A 510 -19.78 4.42 8.07
C ARG A 510 -19.71 3.86 9.48
N GLN A 511 -20.55 2.88 9.80
CA GLN A 511 -20.59 2.25 11.13
C GLN A 511 -19.29 1.52 11.46
N HIS A 512 -18.68 0.88 10.46
CA HIS A 512 -17.45 0.12 10.61
C HIS A 512 -16.18 0.93 10.31
N GLN A 513 -16.22 2.27 10.21
CA GLN A 513 -15.06 3.13 9.95
C GLN A 513 -14.25 2.73 8.68
N LEU A 514 -14.96 2.37 7.61
CA LEU A 514 -14.39 2.08 6.29
C LEU A 514 -14.57 3.28 5.35
N ALA A 515 -13.89 3.26 4.19
CA ALA A 515 -14.13 4.22 3.13
C ALA A 515 -15.60 4.15 2.68
N VAL A 516 -16.33 5.27 2.76
CA VAL A 516 -17.78 5.34 2.45
C VAL A 516 -17.99 5.64 0.96
N ASP A 517 -17.54 4.74 0.09
CA ASP A 517 -17.65 4.86 -1.36
C ASP A 517 -18.93 4.19 -1.92
N GLY A 518 -19.62 3.37 -1.11
CA GLY A 518 -20.76 2.57 -1.54
C GLY A 518 -20.36 1.38 -2.43
N ILE A 519 -19.07 1.04 -2.47
CA ILE A 519 -18.50 -0.11 -3.17
C ILE A 519 -18.14 -1.17 -2.11
N ALA A 520 -18.71 -2.37 -2.24
CA ALA A 520 -18.30 -3.48 -1.40
C ALA A 520 -17.00 -4.10 -1.96
N GLY A 521 -15.88 -3.42 -1.73
CA GLY A 521 -14.52 -3.93 -2.00
C GLY A 521 -14.07 -4.98 -0.97
N VAL A 522 -12.84 -5.48 -1.13
CA VAL A 522 -12.26 -6.55 -0.29
C VAL A 522 -12.38 -6.24 1.21
N ARG A 523 -12.01 -5.02 1.64
CA ARG A 523 -12.10 -4.59 3.03
C ARG A 523 -13.54 -4.57 3.58
N THR A 524 -14.48 -4.05 2.78
CA THR A 524 -15.91 -4.05 3.13
C THR A 524 -16.44 -5.47 3.28
N GLN A 525 -16.06 -6.38 2.38
CA GLN A 525 -16.49 -7.78 2.43
C GLN A 525 -15.90 -8.53 3.63
N ILE A 526 -14.65 -8.28 4.00
CA ILE A 526 -14.03 -8.85 5.21
C ILE A 526 -14.72 -8.33 6.48
N ALA A 527 -14.96 -7.03 6.57
CA ALA A 527 -15.65 -6.44 7.71
C ALA A 527 -17.08 -7.00 7.83
N LEU A 528 -17.77 -7.17 6.70
CA LEU A 528 -19.10 -7.78 6.65
C LEU A 528 -19.08 -9.24 7.11
N ALA A 529 -18.10 -10.03 6.65
CA ALA A 529 -17.91 -11.41 7.11
C ALA A 529 -17.61 -11.49 8.60
N SER A 530 -16.91 -10.49 9.16
CA SER A 530 -16.62 -10.39 10.60
C SER A 530 -17.87 -10.04 11.41
N ALA A 531 -18.66 -9.09 10.94
CA ALA A 531 -19.89 -8.66 11.61
C ALA A 531 -20.97 -9.76 11.63
N LEU A 532 -21.01 -10.61 10.59
CA LEU A 532 -21.99 -11.70 10.51
C LEU A 532 -21.76 -12.81 11.52
N GLY A 533 -20.52 -13.03 11.98
CA GLY A 533 -20.15 -14.11 12.89
C GLY A 533 -20.36 -15.51 12.28
N GLY A 534 -19.28 -16.29 12.12
CA GLY A 534 -19.36 -17.70 11.74
C GLY A 534 -18.67 -18.57 12.79
N SER A 535 -19.29 -19.68 13.18
CA SER A 535 -18.71 -20.63 14.16
C SER A 535 -17.34 -21.15 13.75
N ASP A 536 -17.07 -21.19 12.44
CA ASP A 536 -15.86 -21.79 11.85
C ASP A 536 -14.84 -20.72 11.40
N THR A 537 -14.99 -19.48 11.85
CA THR A 537 -14.10 -18.37 11.48
C THR A 537 -13.23 -17.99 12.67
N PRO A 538 -11.88 -18.07 12.56
CA PRO A 538 -11.01 -17.72 13.67
C PRO A 538 -10.99 -16.20 13.87
N LEU A 539 -11.12 -15.75 15.13
CA LEU A 539 -11.21 -14.34 15.52
C LEU A 539 -10.06 -13.97 16.45
N LEU A 540 -9.53 -12.74 16.34
CA LEU A 540 -8.53 -12.20 17.28
C LEU A 540 -9.13 -11.92 18.66
N SER A 541 -10.42 -11.61 18.73
CA SER A 541 -11.11 -11.30 19.98
C SER A 541 -11.46 -12.53 20.83
N ALA A 542 -11.38 -13.75 20.29
CA ALA A 542 -12.00 -14.94 20.89
C ALA A 542 -11.13 -15.73 21.88
N ALA A 543 -9.93 -15.27 22.24
CA ALA A 543 -8.99 -16.06 23.05
C ALA A 543 -8.66 -15.48 24.43
N ALA A 544 -9.64 -14.83 25.07
CA ALA A 544 -9.54 -14.40 26.47
C ALA A 544 -9.94 -15.50 27.49
N GLU A 545 -10.37 -16.69 27.04
CA GLU A 545 -10.75 -17.78 27.94
C GLU A 545 -9.70 -18.89 27.97
N THR A 546 -8.86 -18.88 29.01
CA THR A 546 -8.50 -20.05 29.85
C THR A 546 -7.57 -19.59 30.98
N HIS A 547 -8.16 -19.00 32.01
CA HIS A 547 -7.70 -19.25 33.38
C HIS A 547 -8.58 -20.36 33.95
N PRO A 548 -8.07 -21.58 34.18
CA PRO A 548 -8.71 -22.46 35.15
C PRO A 548 -8.23 -22.02 36.54
N GLY A 549 -9.03 -21.18 37.19
CA GLY A 549 -9.04 -21.12 38.65
C GLY A 549 -9.90 -22.28 39.16
N GLY A 550 -9.30 -23.19 39.93
CA GLY A 550 -9.94 -24.35 40.52
C GLY A 550 -8.94 -25.45 40.82
#